data_AF-A0A6V7LRH7-F1
#
_entry.id   AF-A0A6V7LRH7-F1
#
_cell.length_a   1.000
_cell.length_b   1.000
_cell.length_c   1.000
_cell.angle_alpha   90.00
_cell.angle_beta   90.00
_cell.angle_gamma   90.00
#
_symmetry.space_group_name_H-M   'P 1'
#
loop_
_entity.id
_entity.type
_entity.pdbx_description
1 polymer ?
#
loop_
_entity_poly.entity_id
_entity_poly.type
_entity_poly.pdbx_seq_one_letter_code
_entity_poly.pdbx_strand_id
1 'polypeptide(L)' 'LGMNDPNSKEQIMDMLGRIARFSQIQNDYLDVYGDLSVTKKTSNDIEMGKATWLATVALQIATPKQKQIFK' A
#
# COMPACT_ATOMS: atom_id res chain seq x y z
N LEU A 1 -13.37 -25.91 13.22
CA LEU A 1 -13.36 -25.27 11.89
C LEU A 1 -12.69 -26.23 10.93
N GLY A 2 -13.47 -27.01 10.18
CA GLY A 2 -12.93 -28.01 9.26
C GLY A 2 -12.43 -27.33 7.99
N MET A 3 -11.19 -27.57 7.60
CA MET A 3 -10.55 -26.97 6.41
C MET A 3 -11.24 -27.30 5.07
N ASN A 4 -12.26 -28.16 5.07
CA ASN A 4 -12.96 -28.65 3.88
C ASN A 4 -14.37 -28.04 3.69
N ASP A 5 -14.79 -27.09 4.52
CA ASP A 5 -16.02 -26.33 4.30
C ASP A 5 -15.77 -25.18 3.29
N PRO A 6 -16.48 -25.14 2.14
CA PRO A 6 -16.32 -24.09 1.14
C PRO A 6 -16.47 -22.67 1.70
N ASN A 7 -17.37 -22.47 2.68
CA ASN A 7 -17.56 -21.17 3.34
C ASN A 7 -16.33 -20.78 4.18
N SER A 8 -15.66 -21.76 4.78
CA SER A 8 -14.41 -21.54 5.52
C SER A 8 -13.26 -21.13 4.60
N LYS A 9 -13.20 -21.67 3.36
CA LYS A 9 -12.19 -21.26 2.37
C LYS A 9 -12.38 -19.81 1.93
N GLU A 10 -13.62 -19.40 1.64
CA GLU A 10 -13.93 -18.03 1.22
C GLU A 10 -13.55 -17.00 2.31
N GLN A 11 -13.90 -17.27 3.57
CA GLN A 11 -13.56 -16.40 4.70
C GLN A 11 -12.04 -16.26 4.89
N ILE A 12 -11.30 -17.36 4.75
CA ILE A 12 -9.84 -17.33 4.83
C ILE A 12 -9.26 -16.47 3.69
N MET A 13 -9.79 -16.61 2.47
CA MET A 13 -9.31 -15.83 1.33
C MET A 13 -9.62 -14.33 1.47
N ASP A 14 -10.78 -13.96 2.01
CA ASP A 14 -11.07 -12.55 2.33
C ASP A 14 -10.09 -12.00 3.37
N MET A 15 -9.87 -12.73 4.46
CA MET A 15 -8.94 -12.33 5.52
C MET A 15 -7.52 -12.16 4.98
N LEU A 16 -7.04 -13.12 4.18
CA LEU A 16 -5.74 -13.04 3.52
C LEU A 16 -5.67 -11.85 2.56
N GLY A 17 -6.73 -11.59 1.79
CA GLY A 17 -6.82 -10.43 0.92
C GLY A 17 -6.70 -9.11 1.68
N ARG A 18 -7.32 -9.02 2.86
CA ARG A 18 -7.21 -7.85 3.74
C ARG A 18 -5.80 -7.67 4.29
N ILE A 19 -5.15 -8.76 4.72
CA ILE A 19 -3.76 -8.74 5.20
C ILE A 19 -2.82 -8.33 4.07
N ALA A 20 -2.97 -8.91 2.88
CA ALA A 20 -2.14 -8.58 1.72
C ALA A 20 -2.24 -7.10 1.35
N ARG A 21 -3.45 -6.53 1.30
CA ARG A 21 -3.66 -5.10 1.07
C ARG A 21 -3.01 -4.24 2.15
N PHE A 22 -3.18 -4.60 3.42
CA PHE A 22 -2.57 -3.88 4.54
C PHE A 22 -1.04 -3.90 4.48
N SER A 23 -0.45 -5.06 4.16
CA SER A 23 1.00 -5.19 3.98
C SER A 23 1.52 -4.36 2.81
N GLN A 24 0.77 -4.28 1.69
CA GLN A 24 1.16 -3.44 0.56
C GLN A 24 1.13 -1.95 0.93
N ILE A 25 0.09 -1.50 1.63
CA ILE A 25 -0.01 -0.11 2.10
C ILE A 25 1.15 0.23 3.05
N GLN A 26 1.49 -0.67 3.96
CA GLN A 26 2.66 -0.48 4.84
C GLN A 26 3.97 -0.39 4.05
N ASN A 27 4.16 -1.24 3.04
CA ASN A 27 5.35 -1.18 2.20
C ASN A 27 5.43 0.18 1.49
N ASP A 28 4.34 0.63 0.86
CA ASP A 28 4.28 1.93 0.17
C ASP A 28 4.59 3.09 1.12
N TYR A 29 4.12 3.03 2.37
CA TYR A 29 4.44 4.02 3.39
C TYR A 29 5.93 4.01 3.77
N LEU A 30 6.48 2.83 4.04
CA LEU A 30 7.89 2.66 4.45
C LEU A 30 8.85 2.98 3.32
N ASP A 31 8.42 2.86 2.06
CA ASP A 31 9.24 3.22 0.90
C ASP A 31 9.51 4.73 0.79
N VAL A 32 8.70 5.57 1.44
CA VAL A 32 8.92 7.03 1.49
C VAL A 32 9.38 7.50 2.87
N TYR A 33 8.81 6.94 3.95
CA TYR A 33 9.03 7.43 5.31
C TYR A 33 9.82 6.45 6.20
N GLY A 34 10.17 5.28 5.68
CA GLY A 34 10.91 4.28 6.45
C GLY A 34 12.35 4.72 6.73
N ASP A 35 12.80 4.47 7.96
CA ASP A 35 14.20 4.67 8.34
C ASP A 35 15.07 3.61 7.65
N LEU A 36 16.03 4.06 6.82
CA LEU A 36 16.97 3.20 6.10
C LEU A 36 17.76 2.26 7.01
N SER A 37 18.05 2.67 8.25
CA SER A 37 18.76 1.82 9.23
C SER A 37 17.93 0.61 9.68
N VAL A 38 16.60 0.74 9.63
CA VAL A 38 15.64 -0.30 10.02
C VAL A 38 15.19 -1.10 8.81
N THR A 39 14.71 -0.43 7.76
CA THR A 39 14.15 -1.07 6.57
C THR A 39 15.23 -1.71 5.70
N LYS A 40 16.46 -1.17 5.75
CA LYS A 40 17.60 -1.58 4.89
C LYS A 40 17.25 -1.60 3.40
N LYS A 41 16.27 -0.79 3.01
CA LYS A 41 15.70 -0.75 1.66
C LYS A 41 15.72 0.68 1.16
N THR A 42 16.36 0.90 0.02
CA THR A 42 16.20 2.12 -0.76
C THR A 42 15.05 1.92 -1.75
N SER A 43 14.08 2.82 -1.75
CA SER A 43 12.98 2.83 -2.73
C SER A 43 13.21 3.89 -3.80
N ASN A 44 12.58 3.70 -4.96
CA ASN A 44 12.53 4.64 -6.07
C ASN A 44 11.10 4.80 -6.62
N ASP A 45 10.09 4.56 -5.77
CA ASP A 45 8.69 4.51 -6.19
C ASP A 45 8.19 5.83 -6.77
N ILE A 46 8.67 6.96 -6.23
CA ILE A 46 8.32 8.31 -6.72
C ILE A 46 8.98 8.55 -8.08
N GLU A 47 10.27 8.26 -8.21
CA GLU A 47 11.04 8.45 -9.44
C GLU A 47 10.51 7.59 -10.58
N MET A 48 10.01 6.40 -10.27
CA MET A 48 9.40 5.48 -11.23
C MET A 48 7.93 5.79 -11.52
N GLY A 49 7.35 6.80 -10.87
CA GLY A 49 5.94 7.17 -11.05
C GLY A 49 4.99 6.02 -10.68
N LYS A 50 5.34 5.20 -9.69
CA LYS A 50 4.49 4.06 -9.31
C LYS A 50 3.17 4.56 -8.71
N ALA A 51 2.10 3.85 -9.02
CA ALA A 51 0.78 4.09 -8.46
C ALA A 51 0.68 3.55 -7.01
N THR A 52 1.37 4.20 -6.08
CA THR A 52 1.37 3.82 -4.66
C THR A 52 0.12 4.31 -3.93
N TRP A 53 -0.12 3.73 -2.75
CA TRP A 53 -1.14 4.22 -1.83
C TRP A 53 -0.91 5.69 -1.44
N LEU A 54 0.34 6.09 -1.19
CA LEU A 54 0.68 7.48 -0.85
C LEU A 54 0.34 8.45 -1.99
N ALA A 55 0.66 8.09 -3.24
CA ALA A 55 0.30 8.89 -4.41
C ALA A 55 -1.22 9.08 -4.51
N THR A 56 -1.98 8.00 -4.29
CA THR A 56 -3.45 8.01 -4.32
C THR A 56 -4.03 8.92 -3.23
N VAL A 57 -3.58 8.77 -1.98
CA VAL A 57 -4.06 9.58 -0.85
C VAL A 57 -3.69 11.05 -1.02
N ALA A 58 -2.47 11.35 -1.46
CA ALA A 58 -2.03 12.71 -1.74
C ALA A 58 -2.96 13.40 -2.75
N LEU A 59 -3.30 12.74 -3.86
CA LEU A 59 -4.22 13.27 -4.86
C LEU A 59 -5.66 13.46 -4.35
N GLN A 60 -6.13 12.62 -3.42
CA GLN A 60 -7.46 12.75 -2.83
C GLN A 60 -7.60 14.02 -1.98
N ILE A 61 -6.56 14.38 -1.23
CA ILE A 61 -6.58 15.52 -0.30
C ILE A 61 -5.93 16.79 -0.87
N ALA A 62 -5.22 16.69 -1.99
CA ALA A 62 -4.51 17.82 -2.59
C ALA A 62 -5.47 18.94 -3.05
N THR A 63 -5.10 20.17 -2.73
CA THR A 63 -5.70 21.38 -3.31
C THR A 63 -5.47 21.44 -4.82
N PRO A 64 -6.24 22.25 -5.58
CA PRO A 64 -5.98 22.44 -7.01
C PRO A 64 -4.54 22.84 -7.34
N LYS A 65 -3.91 23.67 -6.50
CA LYS A 65 -2.51 24.07 -6.64
C LYS A 65 -1.55 22.90 -6.41
N GLN A 66 -1.78 22.08 -5.39
CA GLN A 66 -0.95 20.88 -5.15
C GLN A 66 -1.12 19.83 -6.25
N LYS A 67 -2.33 19.66 -6.79
CA LYS A 67 -2.58 18.77 -7.95
C LYS A 67 -1.82 19.22 -9.20
N GLN A 68 -1.56 20.51 -9.38
CA GLN A 68 -0.71 20.99 -10.48
C GLN A 68 0.76 20.63 -10.27
N ILE A 69 1.25 20.62 -9.03
CA ILE A 69 2.63 20.21 -8.68
C ILE A 69 2.80 18.69 -8.79
N PHE A 70 1.74 17.92 -8.50
CA PHE A 70 1.77 16.45 -8.56
C PHE A 70 1.91 15.89 -9.99
N LYS A 71 1.71 16.72 -11.02
CA LYS A 71 1.76 16.30 -12.43
C LYS A 71 3.18 15.99 -12.91
#